data_AF-A0A8C6S4U2-F1
#
_entry.id   AF-A0A8C6S4U2-F1
#
_cell.length_a   1.000
_cell.length_b   1.000
_cell.length_c   1.000
_cell.angle_alpha   90.00
_cell.angle_beta   90.00
_cell.angle_gamma   90.00
#
_symmetry.space_group_name_H-M   'P 1'
#
loop_
_entity.id
_entity.type
_entity.pdbx_description
1 polymer ?
#
loop_
_entity_poly.entity_id
_entity_poly.type
_entity_poly.pdbx_seq_one_letter_code
_entity_poly.pdbx_strand_id
1 'polypeptide(L)'
;MSRLQQALPETFVLLEKLSECHLKDDIYEHHKLLKLLPQRLQPQMLSQITEEKVVETQMELCERNCDFSGFFSKQLSSTEFRHGLICLIRAESEGKVTQEEAENMCHTAFGRIQIICCQSLQTELWLEKQPLLNTAAETGVYVKQEQQGCIFYLQHSDMDHMVMFQVCGTLAREINHLLGNILGPCNILVCSHLLTCNSQEKVCKVLAINHIHDSVEAKSLYLNPPAPGTEIPEEWYDALEMNILNNFEEREYVGYHSNEKYIYAVIIEELPGNSGQFTQRYKIDIGKEEPIEVSCLDLYQFKREMTQPTPSAGWELQLVEGATPHSSQQTTRSLPTSLEEAKKEIDKCLNDIWTLPKEERDKAIKRLYLRWHPDKNPDCPLIATEAFKYLMNRIEELTKGKGKSTGFHSSSSYSNFQDFFHQWNEEARRHRTSRERFPTGGRSYNFWSFNENIPRPNKEEGKRWCRQAQCDLNAAHKDIGGDSTEWCLFKVHQAVEKSLIAASYRNNGKQPNCSSISAMASKVSSYSPQLSGLSQLVRDLIALDVDAKKTQYPTYHSFPNIPNGQFRSHVPLKYLLTVEKSNNYFTQQKSTDTSL
;
A
#
# COMPACT_ATOMS: atom_id res chain seq x y z
N MET A 1 -0.92 15.44 -44.01
CA MET A 1 -1.18 15.78 -45.43
C MET A 1 -0.16 16.75 -46.04
N SER A 2 0.33 17.76 -45.31
CA SER A 2 1.36 18.70 -45.81
C SER A 2 2.68 18.01 -46.21
N ARG A 3 3.16 17.04 -45.40
CA ARG A 3 4.38 16.26 -45.64
C ARG A 3 4.39 15.57 -47.03
N LEU A 4 3.27 14.97 -47.41
CA LEU A 4 3.15 14.23 -48.69
C LEU A 4 3.06 15.16 -49.91
N GLN A 5 2.43 16.32 -49.77
CA GLN A 5 2.29 17.29 -50.87
C GLN A 5 3.63 17.84 -51.34
N GLN A 6 4.61 17.95 -50.43
CA GLN A 6 5.95 18.45 -50.77
C GLN A 6 6.84 17.38 -51.41
N ALA A 7 6.62 16.10 -51.10
CA ALA A 7 7.53 15.01 -51.47
C ALA A 7 7.13 14.24 -52.75
N LEU A 8 5.85 14.30 -53.15
CA LEU A 8 5.28 13.47 -54.23
C LEU A 8 5.03 14.11 -55.62
N PRO A 9 5.18 15.43 -55.87
CA PRO A 9 4.81 16.02 -57.17
C PRO A 9 5.49 15.39 -58.39
N GLU A 10 6.68 14.82 -58.23
CA GLU A 10 7.45 14.19 -59.33
C GLU A 10 7.28 12.66 -59.40
N THR A 11 6.60 12.04 -58.43
CA THR A 11 6.56 10.58 -58.27
C THR A 11 5.36 9.94 -58.98
N PHE A 12 4.26 10.68 -59.18
CA PHE A 12 3.03 10.16 -59.76
C PHE A 12 2.64 10.92 -61.03
N VAL A 13 2.22 10.19 -62.06
CA VAL A 13 1.72 10.76 -63.32
C VAL A 13 0.41 11.54 -63.12
N LEU A 14 -0.39 11.14 -62.13
CA LEU A 14 -1.63 11.81 -61.74
C LEU A 14 -1.78 11.75 -60.21
N LEU A 15 -1.62 12.89 -59.56
CA LEU A 15 -1.87 13.08 -58.13
C LEU A 15 -2.70 14.35 -57.97
N GLU A 16 -3.92 14.19 -57.48
CA GLU A 16 -4.83 15.33 -57.33
C GLU A 16 -5.52 15.35 -55.97
N LYS A 17 -5.80 16.56 -55.49
CA LYS A 17 -6.71 16.72 -54.36
C LYS A 17 -8.13 16.71 -54.89
N LEU A 18 -8.94 15.78 -54.37
CA LEU A 18 -10.34 15.67 -54.79
C LEU A 18 -11.12 16.96 -54.55
N SER A 19 -10.75 17.76 -53.55
CA SER A 19 -11.34 19.09 -53.33
C SER A 19 -11.07 20.09 -54.45
N GLU A 20 -9.97 19.90 -55.19
CA GLU A 20 -9.63 20.69 -56.37
C GLU A 20 -10.37 20.16 -57.63
N CYS A 21 -10.99 18.98 -57.56
CA CYS A 21 -11.81 18.38 -58.62
C CYS A 21 -13.32 18.71 -58.51
N HIS A 22 -13.67 19.91 -58.01
CA HIS A 22 -15.06 20.35 -57.76
C HIS A 22 -15.84 19.50 -56.74
N LEU A 23 -15.16 18.63 -56.01
CA LEU A 23 -15.73 18.00 -54.83
C LEU A 23 -15.46 18.95 -53.64
N LYS A 24 -16.39 19.04 -52.68
CA LYS A 24 -16.18 19.88 -51.49
C LYS A 24 -15.13 19.24 -50.59
N ASP A 25 -14.68 19.89 -49.52
CA ASP A 25 -13.66 19.33 -48.61
C ASP A 25 -14.12 18.14 -47.75
N ASP A 26 -15.20 17.44 -48.11
CA ASP A 26 -15.73 16.28 -47.38
C ASP A 26 -15.05 14.98 -47.83
N ILE A 27 -14.05 14.56 -47.05
CA ILE A 27 -13.30 13.32 -47.27
C ILE A 27 -14.20 12.08 -47.24
N TYR A 28 -15.28 12.05 -46.47
CA TYR A 28 -16.17 10.89 -46.42
C TYR A 28 -17.01 10.78 -47.69
N GLU A 29 -17.52 11.91 -48.18
CA GLU A 29 -18.22 11.95 -49.47
C GLU A 29 -17.28 11.60 -50.62
N HIS A 30 -16.02 12.06 -50.58
CA HIS A 30 -14.99 11.63 -51.53
C HIS A 30 -14.87 10.10 -51.58
N HIS A 31 -14.67 9.44 -50.44
CA HIS A 31 -14.54 7.97 -50.40
C HIS A 31 -15.79 7.26 -50.94
N LYS A 32 -16.98 7.80 -50.67
CA LYS A 32 -18.24 7.25 -51.16
C LYS A 32 -18.35 7.37 -52.67
N LEU A 33 -18.03 8.54 -53.24
CA LEU A 33 -18.06 8.79 -54.68
C LEU A 33 -17.01 7.96 -55.43
N LEU A 34 -15.80 7.83 -54.87
CA LEU A 34 -14.74 7.00 -55.46
C LEU A 34 -15.16 5.53 -55.58
N LYS A 35 -15.95 5.00 -54.64
CA LYS A 35 -16.48 3.63 -54.69
C LYS A 35 -17.51 3.39 -55.80
N LEU A 36 -18.07 4.44 -56.40
CA LEU A 36 -19.00 4.34 -57.52
C LEU A 36 -18.28 4.17 -58.87
N LEU A 37 -16.98 4.46 -58.92
CA LEU A 37 -16.19 4.28 -60.12
C LEU A 37 -15.95 2.79 -60.40
N PRO A 38 -15.89 2.37 -61.68
CA PRO A 38 -15.44 1.03 -62.03
C PRO A 38 -14.07 0.75 -61.42
N GLN A 39 -13.85 -0.46 -60.92
CA GLN A 39 -12.65 -0.83 -60.16
C GLN A 39 -11.32 -0.53 -60.90
N ARG A 40 -11.32 -0.56 -62.24
CA ARG A 40 -10.14 -0.23 -63.07
C ARG A 40 -9.82 1.27 -63.12
N LEU A 41 -10.76 2.13 -62.75
CA LEU A 41 -10.64 3.60 -62.77
C LEU A 41 -10.66 4.21 -61.37
N GLN A 42 -10.78 3.38 -60.33
CA GLN A 42 -10.83 3.86 -58.96
C GLN A 42 -9.42 4.29 -58.52
N PRO A 43 -9.19 5.57 -58.20
CA PRO A 43 -7.90 6.04 -57.72
C PRO A 43 -7.60 5.47 -56.33
N GLN A 44 -6.32 5.30 -56.04
CA GLN A 44 -5.86 4.87 -54.73
C GLN A 44 -5.61 6.10 -53.84
N MET A 45 -6.00 5.99 -52.57
CA MET A 45 -5.65 7.01 -51.58
C MET A 45 -4.17 6.86 -51.21
N LEU A 46 -3.45 7.96 -51.03
CA LEU A 46 -2.03 7.91 -50.62
C LEU A 46 -1.81 7.08 -49.35
N SER A 47 -2.76 7.13 -48.40
CA SER A 47 -2.72 6.32 -47.17
C SER A 47 -2.74 4.81 -47.40
N GLN A 48 -3.07 4.34 -48.61
CA GLN A 48 -3.06 2.91 -48.98
C GLN A 48 -1.70 2.44 -49.51
N ILE A 49 -0.85 3.36 -49.95
CA ILE A 49 0.43 3.08 -50.60
C ILE A 49 1.63 3.61 -49.81
N THR A 50 1.38 4.46 -48.81
CA THR A 50 2.42 4.99 -47.90
C THR A 50 2.40 4.31 -46.54
N GLU A 51 3.58 4.02 -46.00
CA GLU A 51 3.78 3.53 -44.63
C GLU A 51 4.54 4.58 -43.81
N GLU A 52 4.28 4.68 -42.51
CA GLU A 52 5.05 5.54 -41.60
C GLU A 52 6.01 4.68 -40.77
N LYS A 53 7.30 5.03 -40.77
CA LYS A 53 8.36 4.28 -40.08
C LYS A 53 9.23 5.19 -39.23
N VAL A 54 9.76 4.64 -38.14
CA VAL A 54 10.68 5.35 -37.25
C VAL A 54 12.04 5.55 -37.93
N VAL A 55 12.62 6.74 -37.77
CA VAL A 55 13.97 7.08 -38.27
C VAL A 55 15.00 6.62 -37.23
N GLU A 56 15.39 5.35 -37.28
CA GLU A 56 16.26 4.73 -36.25
C GLU A 56 17.64 5.41 -36.14
N THR A 57 18.15 6.01 -37.22
CA THR A 57 19.48 6.66 -37.25
C THR A 57 19.56 7.97 -36.48
N GLN A 58 18.42 8.65 -36.25
CA GLN A 58 18.32 9.93 -35.54
C GLN A 58 17.68 9.76 -34.15
N MET A 59 17.38 8.52 -33.76
CA MET A 59 16.75 8.18 -32.50
C MET A 59 17.79 8.16 -31.38
N GLU A 60 17.66 9.07 -30.43
CA GLU A 60 18.46 9.07 -29.21
C GLU A 60 17.71 8.36 -28.08
N LEU A 61 18.20 7.19 -27.65
CA LEU A 61 17.59 6.45 -26.55
C LEU A 61 17.80 7.19 -25.21
N CYS A 62 16.79 7.13 -24.34
CA CYS A 62 16.95 7.58 -22.96
C CYS A 62 17.87 6.65 -22.15
N GLU A 63 18.33 7.13 -20.99
CA GLU A 63 19.05 6.32 -20.02
C GLU A 63 18.23 5.10 -19.56
N ARG A 64 18.91 4.03 -19.12
CA ARG A 64 18.31 2.72 -18.81
C ARG A 64 17.23 2.72 -17.71
N ASN A 65 17.00 3.84 -17.03
CA ASN A 65 16.00 4.01 -15.97
C ASN A 65 15.16 5.28 -16.15
N CYS A 66 14.63 5.51 -17.35
CA CYS A 66 13.76 6.65 -17.62
C CYS A 66 12.41 6.53 -16.87
N ASP A 67 12.11 7.51 -16.01
CA ASP A 67 10.88 7.57 -15.21
C ASP A 67 9.61 7.56 -16.08
N PHE A 68 9.63 8.24 -17.22
CA PHE A 68 8.49 8.32 -18.15
C PHE A 68 8.09 6.94 -18.71
N SER A 69 9.03 6.20 -19.30
CA SER A 69 8.76 4.81 -19.72
C SER A 69 8.52 3.88 -18.53
N GLY A 70 9.25 4.10 -17.43
CA GLY A 70 9.15 3.31 -16.21
C GLY A 70 7.74 3.33 -15.63
N PHE A 71 7.04 4.46 -15.73
CA PHE A 71 5.63 4.57 -15.37
C PHE A 71 4.76 3.56 -16.14
N PHE A 72 4.88 3.49 -17.47
CA PHE A 72 4.05 2.61 -18.29
C PHE A 72 4.44 1.13 -18.11
N SER A 73 5.74 0.82 -18.01
CA SER A 73 6.21 -0.53 -17.71
C SER A 73 5.69 -1.02 -16.34
N LYS A 74 5.69 -0.13 -15.33
CA LYS A 74 5.10 -0.40 -14.01
C LYS A 74 3.60 -0.64 -14.10
N GLN A 75 2.89 0.13 -14.94
CA GLN A 75 1.45 -0.04 -15.10
C GLN A 75 1.07 -1.36 -15.78
N LEU A 76 1.81 -1.77 -16.82
CA LEU A 76 1.61 -3.09 -17.45
C LEU A 76 1.92 -4.26 -16.49
N SER A 77 2.76 -4.03 -15.50
CA SER A 77 3.08 -5.00 -14.44
C SER A 77 2.18 -4.89 -13.21
N SER A 78 1.30 -3.88 -13.15
CA SER A 78 0.46 -3.60 -11.97
C SER A 78 -0.68 -4.61 -11.83
N THR A 79 -0.85 -5.10 -10.60
CA THR A 79 -1.97 -5.98 -10.24
C THR A 79 -3.32 -5.27 -10.34
N GLU A 80 -3.34 -3.97 -10.03
CA GLU A 80 -4.51 -3.10 -10.05
C GLU A 80 -5.01 -2.87 -11.48
N PHE A 81 -4.10 -2.52 -12.40
CA PHE A 81 -4.44 -2.37 -13.81
C PHE A 81 -4.94 -3.68 -14.41
N ARG A 82 -4.20 -4.78 -14.17
CA ARG A 82 -4.60 -6.12 -14.64
C ARG A 82 -5.99 -6.49 -14.14
N HIS A 83 -6.29 -6.24 -12.87
CA HIS A 83 -7.62 -6.48 -12.30
C HIS A 83 -8.71 -5.66 -13.01
N GLY A 84 -8.49 -4.36 -13.23
CA GLY A 84 -9.44 -3.53 -13.97
C GLY A 84 -9.68 -4.03 -15.41
N LEU A 85 -8.62 -4.50 -16.08
CA LEU A 85 -8.72 -5.06 -17.43
C LEU A 85 -9.49 -6.39 -17.45
N ILE A 86 -9.30 -7.25 -16.45
CA ILE A 86 -10.08 -8.50 -16.30
C ILE A 86 -11.57 -8.18 -16.14
N CYS A 87 -11.92 -7.18 -15.32
CA CYS A 87 -13.31 -6.75 -15.16
C CYS A 87 -13.91 -6.28 -16.48
N LEU A 88 -13.15 -5.50 -17.27
CA LEU A 88 -13.56 -5.05 -18.60
C LEU A 88 -13.82 -6.21 -19.56
N ILE A 89 -12.87 -7.15 -19.67
CA ILE A 89 -12.99 -8.34 -20.52
C ILE A 89 -14.23 -9.15 -20.15
N ARG A 90 -14.47 -9.35 -18.86
CA ARG A 90 -15.61 -10.11 -18.35
C ARG A 90 -16.93 -9.38 -18.59
N ALA A 91 -16.97 -8.06 -18.40
CA ALA A 91 -18.17 -7.27 -18.66
C ALA A 91 -18.54 -7.28 -20.15
N GLU A 92 -17.56 -7.08 -21.03
CA GLU A 92 -17.76 -7.08 -22.49
C GLU A 92 -18.18 -8.46 -23.02
N SER A 93 -17.66 -9.53 -22.42
CA SER A 93 -18.03 -10.90 -22.78
C SER A 93 -19.30 -11.40 -22.08
N GLU A 94 -20.00 -10.56 -21.31
CA GLU A 94 -21.17 -10.93 -20.51
C GLU A 94 -20.88 -12.13 -19.58
N GLY A 95 -19.65 -12.24 -19.09
CA GLY A 95 -19.18 -13.32 -18.22
C GLY A 95 -18.88 -14.65 -18.93
N LYS A 96 -18.92 -14.70 -20.27
CA LYS A 96 -18.54 -15.91 -21.05
C LYS A 96 -17.06 -16.25 -20.90
N VAL A 97 -16.21 -15.23 -20.80
CA VAL A 97 -14.79 -15.40 -20.49
C VAL A 97 -14.65 -15.56 -18.98
N THR A 98 -14.06 -16.67 -18.55
CA THR A 98 -13.82 -16.94 -17.13
C THR A 98 -12.71 -16.03 -16.59
N GLN A 99 -12.59 -15.95 -15.26
CA GLN A 99 -11.52 -15.16 -14.64
C GLN A 99 -10.13 -15.68 -15.04
N GLU A 100 -9.92 -16.99 -15.03
CA GLU A 100 -8.63 -17.61 -15.39
C GLU A 100 -8.28 -17.36 -16.86
N GLU A 101 -9.26 -17.46 -17.76
CA GLU A 101 -9.06 -17.14 -19.18
C GLU A 101 -8.70 -15.66 -19.36
N ALA A 102 -9.41 -14.75 -18.71
CA ALA A 102 -9.12 -13.31 -18.76
C ALA A 102 -7.73 -12.99 -18.19
N GLU A 103 -7.32 -13.65 -17.11
CA GLU A 103 -5.98 -13.54 -16.53
C GLU A 103 -4.90 -13.99 -17.52
N ASN A 104 -5.10 -15.12 -18.19
CA ASN A 104 -4.16 -15.63 -19.19
C ASN A 104 -4.09 -14.72 -20.44
N MET A 105 -5.23 -14.18 -20.87
CA MET A 105 -5.29 -13.19 -21.95
C MET A 105 -4.46 -11.94 -21.61
N CYS A 106 -4.63 -11.41 -20.40
CA CYS A 106 -3.85 -10.25 -19.93
C CYS A 106 -2.36 -10.57 -19.88
N HIS A 107 -1.98 -11.72 -19.31
CA HIS A 107 -0.59 -12.15 -19.22
C HIS A 107 0.06 -12.26 -20.60
N THR A 108 -0.65 -12.88 -21.55
CA THR A 108 -0.19 -13.03 -22.93
C THR A 108 -0.07 -11.69 -23.65
N ALA A 109 -1.04 -10.78 -23.47
CA ALA A 109 -1.00 -9.45 -24.10
C ALA A 109 0.18 -8.63 -23.57
N PHE A 110 0.38 -8.57 -22.24
CA PHE A 110 1.44 -7.75 -21.65
C PHE A 110 2.85 -8.26 -21.98
N GLY A 111 3.04 -9.58 -22.05
CA GLY A 111 4.32 -10.17 -22.45
C GLY A 111 4.73 -9.87 -23.90
N ARG A 112 3.83 -9.34 -24.72
CA ARG A 112 4.04 -9.00 -26.13
C ARG A 112 4.25 -7.50 -26.36
N ILE A 113 4.30 -6.69 -25.32
CA ILE A 113 4.48 -5.24 -25.41
C ILE A 113 5.88 -4.88 -24.91
N GLN A 114 6.65 -4.21 -25.76
CA GLN A 114 7.93 -3.61 -25.39
C GLN A 114 7.81 -2.09 -25.41
N ILE A 115 8.37 -1.40 -24.41
CA ILE A 115 8.36 0.06 -24.33
C ILE A 115 9.80 0.58 -24.38
N ILE A 116 10.06 1.52 -25.28
CA ILE A 116 11.34 2.18 -25.50
C ILE A 116 11.13 3.69 -25.42
N CYS A 117 11.87 4.36 -24.54
CA CYS A 117 11.85 5.82 -24.45
C CYS A 117 13.03 6.44 -25.19
N CYS A 118 12.75 7.51 -25.93
CA CYS A 118 13.72 8.24 -26.75
C CYS A 118 13.66 9.73 -26.40
N GLN A 119 14.82 10.41 -26.36
CA GLN A 119 14.88 11.88 -26.21
C GLN A 119 14.27 12.57 -27.43
N SER A 120 14.59 12.06 -28.62
CA SER A 120 14.03 12.47 -29.90
C SER A 120 13.34 11.27 -30.55
N LEU A 121 12.14 11.50 -31.10
CA LEU A 121 11.42 10.50 -31.87
C LEU A 121 10.89 11.11 -33.16
N GLN A 122 11.43 10.64 -34.28
CA GLN A 122 11.00 11.07 -35.61
C GLN A 122 10.50 9.89 -36.43
N THR A 123 9.48 10.16 -37.24
CA THR A 123 8.97 9.23 -38.24
C THR A 123 9.11 9.84 -39.62
N GLU A 124 9.26 9.01 -40.63
CA GLU A 124 9.26 9.39 -42.04
C GLU A 124 8.27 8.53 -42.82
N LEU A 125 7.81 9.06 -43.95
CA LEU A 125 6.87 8.37 -44.82
C LEU A 125 7.63 7.59 -45.88
N TRP A 126 7.19 6.36 -46.12
CA TRP A 126 7.78 5.44 -47.08
C TRP A 126 6.76 5.13 -48.18
N LEU A 127 7.22 5.10 -49.43
CA LEU A 127 6.43 4.67 -50.59
C LEU A 127 7.13 3.46 -51.22
N GLU A 128 6.41 2.35 -51.39
CA GLU A 128 6.93 1.13 -52.05
C GLU A 128 8.33 0.69 -51.56
N LYS A 129 8.57 0.81 -50.25
CA LYS A 129 9.84 0.50 -49.55
C LYS A 129 10.98 1.51 -49.74
N GLN A 130 10.73 2.71 -50.25
CA GLN A 130 11.70 3.80 -50.25
C GLN A 130 11.23 4.95 -49.34
N PRO A 131 12.15 5.57 -48.56
CA PRO A 131 11.82 6.74 -47.77
C PRO A 131 11.58 7.95 -48.68
N LEU A 132 10.51 8.71 -48.40
CA LEU A 132 10.20 9.95 -49.07
C LEU A 132 11.03 11.09 -48.48
N LEU A 133 11.80 11.78 -49.33
CA LEU A 133 12.65 12.90 -48.94
C LEU A 133 11.84 14.03 -48.27
N ASN A 134 12.43 14.65 -47.25
CA ASN A 134 11.85 15.77 -46.50
C ASN A 134 10.49 15.46 -45.83
N THR A 135 10.20 14.18 -45.58
CA THR A 135 9.00 13.79 -44.84
C THR A 135 9.25 13.49 -43.37
N ALA A 136 10.47 13.58 -42.85
CA ALA A 136 10.74 13.39 -41.43
C ALA A 136 9.95 14.39 -40.56
N ALA A 137 9.29 13.91 -39.50
CA ALA A 137 8.57 14.75 -38.53
C ALA A 137 8.66 14.15 -37.13
N GLU A 138 8.65 15.01 -36.12
CA GLU A 138 8.60 14.58 -34.71
C GLU A 138 7.23 14.01 -34.35
N THR A 139 7.23 12.97 -33.52
CA THR A 139 6.01 12.35 -32.98
C THR A 139 6.21 11.96 -31.52
N GLY A 140 5.16 12.10 -30.70
CA GLY A 140 5.20 11.74 -29.28
C GLY A 140 5.12 10.24 -29.01
N VAL A 141 4.51 9.47 -29.92
CA VAL A 141 4.37 8.01 -29.80
C VAL A 141 4.32 7.36 -31.18
N TYR A 142 5.03 6.24 -31.32
CA TYR A 142 4.97 5.38 -32.49
C TYR A 142 4.90 3.92 -32.06
N VAL A 143 4.09 3.12 -32.76
CA VAL A 143 3.93 1.69 -32.50
C VAL A 143 4.40 0.92 -33.71
N LYS A 144 5.44 0.09 -33.51
CA LYS A 144 5.91 -0.86 -34.51
C LYS A 144 5.25 -2.21 -34.24
N GLN A 145 4.43 -2.67 -35.18
CA GLN A 145 3.83 -4.01 -35.11
C GLN A 145 4.85 -5.06 -35.53
N GLU A 146 4.96 -6.12 -34.75
CA GLU A 146 5.81 -7.29 -35.02
C GLU A 146 4.95 -8.57 -35.10
N GLN A 147 5.53 -9.67 -35.59
CA GLN A 147 4.78 -10.92 -35.79
C GLN A 147 4.17 -11.49 -34.50
N GLN A 148 4.78 -11.23 -33.34
CA GLN A 148 4.35 -11.77 -32.04
C GLN A 148 4.08 -10.68 -30.99
N GLY A 149 4.03 -9.40 -31.37
CA GLY A 149 3.85 -8.31 -30.40
C GLY A 149 4.01 -6.93 -31.00
N CYS A 150 4.26 -5.95 -30.16
CA CYS A 150 4.48 -4.57 -30.60
C CYS A 150 5.53 -3.85 -29.75
N ILE A 151 6.24 -2.94 -30.40
CA ILE A 151 7.22 -2.06 -29.77
C ILE A 151 6.68 -0.64 -29.78
N PHE A 152 6.52 -0.07 -28.58
CA PHE A 152 6.18 1.31 -28.34
C PHE A 152 7.45 2.16 -28.26
N TYR A 153 7.59 3.08 -29.18
CA TYR A 153 8.57 4.15 -29.12
C TYR A 153 7.88 5.39 -28.57
N LEU A 154 8.41 5.93 -27.48
CA LEU A 154 7.87 7.09 -26.78
C LEU A 154 8.87 8.23 -26.80
N GLN A 155 8.45 9.43 -27.19
CA GLN A 155 9.25 10.63 -26.96
C GLN A 155 9.21 10.98 -25.48
N HIS A 156 10.37 11.25 -24.90
CA HIS A 156 10.50 11.62 -23.49
C HIS A 156 9.74 12.91 -23.21
N SER A 157 9.02 12.93 -22.09
CA SER A 157 8.24 14.08 -21.64
C SER A 157 8.23 14.11 -20.12
N ASP A 158 8.15 15.31 -19.54
CA ASP A 158 8.01 15.55 -18.09
C ASP A 158 6.59 15.21 -17.58
N MET A 159 6.05 14.06 -17.99
CA MET A 159 4.72 13.57 -17.62
C MET A 159 3.58 14.55 -17.96
N ASP A 160 3.68 15.25 -19.08
CA ASP A 160 2.63 16.17 -19.53
C ASP A 160 1.28 15.45 -19.69
N HIS A 161 0.20 16.08 -19.22
CA HIS A 161 -1.12 15.46 -19.20
C HIS A 161 -1.65 15.09 -20.59
N MET A 162 -1.39 15.90 -21.62
CA MET A 162 -1.84 15.60 -22.99
C MET A 162 -1.05 14.45 -23.59
N VAL A 163 0.27 14.43 -23.37
CA VAL A 163 1.14 13.33 -23.80
C VAL A 163 0.73 12.03 -23.11
N MET A 164 0.52 12.05 -21.80
CA MET A 164 0.04 10.90 -21.03
C MET A 164 -1.28 10.35 -21.58
N PHE A 165 -2.25 11.23 -21.86
CA PHE A 165 -3.52 10.82 -22.45
C PHE A 165 -3.34 10.16 -23.82
N GLN A 166 -2.48 10.72 -24.68
CA GLN A 166 -2.18 10.16 -26.01
C GLN A 166 -1.50 8.79 -25.91
N VAL A 167 -0.53 8.62 -25.03
CA VAL A 167 0.18 7.35 -24.83
C VAL A 167 -0.75 6.29 -24.24
N CYS A 168 -1.51 6.62 -23.19
CA CYS A 168 -2.51 5.71 -22.60
C CYS A 168 -3.58 5.29 -23.62
N GLY A 169 -4.07 6.23 -24.43
CA GLY A 169 -5.06 5.92 -25.47
C GLY A 169 -4.50 5.03 -26.57
N THR A 170 -3.21 5.17 -26.90
CA THR A 170 -2.53 4.30 -27.87
C THR A 170 -2.27 2.92 -27.29
N LEU A 171 -1.76 2.84 -26.05
CA LEU A 171 -1.60 1.59 -25.32
C LEU A 171 -2.91 0.81 -25.20
N ALA A 172 -4.01 1.47 -24.83
CA ALA A 172 -5.31 0.82 -24.69
C ALA A 172 -5.81 0.19 -26.01
N ARG A 173 -5.58 0.87 -27.15
CA ARG A 173 -5.91 0.33 -28.48
C ARG A 173 -5.07 -0.89 -28.83
N GLU A 174 -3.77 -0.85 -28.58
CA GLU A 174 -2.87 -1.97 -28.87
C GLU A 174 -3.10 -3.16 -27.94
N ILE A 175 -3.36 -2.91 -26.66
CA ILE A 175 -3.79 -3.95 -25.72
C ILE A 175 -5.06 -4.61 -26.25
N ASN A 176 -6.05 -3.83 -26.70
CA ASN A 176 -7.26 -4.41 -27.28
C ASN A 176 -6.96 -5.24 -28.54
N HIS A 177 -6.07 -4.78 -29.41
CA HIS A 177 -5.65 -5.54 -30.59
C HIS A 177 -5.04 -6.90 -30.20
N LEU A 178 -4.16 -6.92 -29.20
CA LEU A 178 -3.54 -8.14 -28.66
C LEU A 178 -4.54 -9.07 -27.96
N LEU A 179 -5.63 -8.52 -27.43
CA LEU A 179 -6.75 -9.28 -26.85
C LEU A 179 -7.75 -9.78 -27.93
N GLY A 180 -7.45 -9.62 -29.21
CA GLY A 180 -8.33 -10.04 -30.30
C GLY A 180 -9.49 -9.08 -30.57
N ASN A 181 -9.34 -7.80 -30.21
CA ASN A 181 -10.35 -6.74 -30.31
C ASN A 181 -11.64 -7.06 -29.54
N ILE A 182 -11.49 -7.69 -28.37
CA ILE A 182 -12.63 -8.04 -27.53
C ILE A 182 -13.37 -6.81 -27.01
N LEU A 183 -12.66 -5.75 -26.63
CA LEU A 183 -13.24 -4.55 -26.02
C LEU A 183 -13.90 -3.65 -27.07
N GLY A 184 -15.10 -3.17 -26.75
CA GLY A 184 -15.82 -2.16 -27.54
C GLY A 184 -15.20 -0.75 -27.40
N PRO A 185 -15.58 0.20 -28.27
CA PRO A 185 -14.99 1.55 -28.30
C PRO A 185 -15.06 2.32 -26.97
N CYS A 186 -16.16 2.17 -26.22
CA CYS A 186 -16.30 2.81 -24.90
C CYS A 186 -15.33 2.21 -23.88
N ASN A 187 -15.19 0.87 -23.87
CA ASN A 187 -14.33 0.16 -22.94
C ASN A 187 -12.84 0.31 -23.26
N ILE A 188 -12.46 0.64 -24.49
CA ILE A 188 -11.11 1.11 -24.82
C ILE A 188 -10.78 2.42 -24.09
N LEU A 189 -11.73 3.37 -24.01
CA LEU A 189 -11.54 4.62 -23.26
C LEU A 189 -11.42 4.35 -21.76
N VAL A 190 -12.22 3.41 -21.23
CA VAL A 190 -12.10 2.99 -19.82
C VAL A 190 -10.75 2.34 -19.56
N CYS A 191 -10.28 1.45 -20.44
CA CYS A 191 -8.94 0.85 -20.36
C CYS A 191 -7.84 1.93 -20.35
N SER A 192 -7.95 2.95 -21.22
CA SER A 192 -7.05 4.10 -21.21
C SER A 192 -7.06 4.86 -19.87
N HIS A 193 -8.23 5.02 -19.25
CA HIS A 193 -8.32 5.65 -17.92
C HIS A 193 -7.71 4.77 -16.82
N LEU A 194 -7.91 3.45 -16.88
CA LEU A 194 -7.30 2.50 -15.95
C LEU A 194 -5.77 2.50 -16.02
N LEU A 195 -5.17 2.75 -17.19
CA LEU A 195 -3.71 2.93 -17.35
C LEU A 195 -3.15 4.15 -16.57
N THR A 196 -4.01 5.06 -16.12
CA THR A 196 -3.59 6.21 -15.28
C THR A 196 -3.79 5.95 -13.77
N CYS A 197 -4.42 4.82 -13.41
CA CYS A 197 -4.76 4.51 -12.02
C CYS A 197 -3.56 3.89 -11.28
N ASN A 198 -3.12 4.55 -10.20
CA ASN A 198 -1.99 4.11 -9.38
C ASN A 198 -2.39 3.41 -8.06
N SER A 199 -3.67 3.02 -7.91
CA SER A 199 -4.17 2.34 -6.72
C SER A 199 -5.47 1.59 -7.02
N GLN A 200 -5.74 0.54 -6.24
CA GLN A 200 -6.97 -0.25 -6.33
C GLN A 200 -8.23 0.62 -6.12
N GLU A 201 -8.19 1.59 -5.19
CA GLU A 201 -9.31 2.51 -4.94
C GLU A 201 -9.71 3.29 -6.20
N LYS A 202 -8.73 3.77 -6.97
CA LYS A 202 -9.00 4.48 -8.24
C LYS A 202 -9.56 3.56 -9.30
N VAL A 203 -9.02 2.33 -9.40
CA VAL A 203 -9.54 1.32 -10.33
C VAL A 203 -11.01 1.03 -10.02
N CYS A 204 -11.35 0.74 -8.76
CA CYS A 204 -12.75 0.50 -8.35
C CYS A 204 -13.66 1.69 -8.65
N LYS A 205 -13.20 2.93 -8.44
CA LYS A 205 -13.96 4.15 -8.81
C LYS A 205 -14.20 4.23 -10.31
N VAL A 206 -13.19 3.97 -11.14
CA VAL A 206 -13.32 3.99 -12.61
C VAL A 206 -14.29 2.91 -13.08
N LEU A 207 -14.20 1.68 -12.54
CA LEU A 207 -15.14 0.61 -12.86
C LEU A 207 -16.58 0.98 -12.48
N ALA A 208 -16.78 1.52 -11.27
CA ALA A 208 -18.09 1.92 -10.77
C ALA A 208 -18.74 3.04 -11.59
N ILE A 209 -17.98 4.08 -11.98
CA ILE A 209 -18.47 5.20 -12.81
C ILE A 209 -18.93 4.70 -14.19
N ASN A 210 -18.30 3.64 -14.70
CA ASN A 210 -18.61 3.07 -16.02
C ASN A 210 -19.55 1.85 -15.94
N HIS A 211 -20.18 1.62 -14.78
CA HIS A 211 -21.13 0.52 -14.56
C HIS A 211 -20.57 -0.88 -14.88
N ILE A 212 -19.27 -1.07 -14.65
CA ILE A 212 -18.61 -2.37 -14.82
C ILE A 212 -18.60 -3.09 -13.48
N HIS A 213 -19.17 -4.30 -13.46
CA HIS A 213 -19.12 -5.15 -12.28
C HIS A 213 -17.68 -5.54 -11.96
N ASP A 214 -17.28 -5.27 -10.72
CA ASP A 214 -16.02 -5.75 -10.18
C ASP A 214 -16.08 -7.27 -10.16
N SER A 215 -15.19 -7.92 -10.91
CA SER A 215 -15.11 -9.38 -11.00
C SER A 215 -14.79 -10.04 -9.65
N VAL A 216 -14.42 -9.22 -8.65
CA VAL A 216 -14.14 -9.56 -7.25
C VAL A 216 -15.34 -9.19 -6.35
N GLU A 217 -16.57 -9.22 -6.88
CA GLU A 217 -17.83 -9.22 -6.10
C GLU A 217 -17.95 -10.37 -5.06
N ALA A 218 -16.86 -11.10 -4.75
CA ALA A 218 -16.76 -11.95 -3.57
C ALA A 218 -15.65 -11.57 -2.56
N LYS A 219 -14.73 -10.61 -2.82
CA LYS A 219 -13.64 -10.30 -1.85
C LYS A 219 -13.18 -8.85 -1.67
N SER A 220 -13.54 -7.87 -2.51
CA SER A 220 -12.94 -6.52 -2.39
C SER A 220 -13.90 -5.33 -2.44
N LEU A 221 -15.20 -5.55 -2.56
CA LEU A 221 -16.16 -4.45 -2.48
C LEU A 221 -16.60 -4.26 -1.02
N TYR A 222 -16.00 -3.26 -0.36
CA TYR A 222 -16.49 -2.65 0.88
C TYR A 222 -16.64 -3.54 2.12
N LEU A 223 -15.80 -4.56 2.27
CA LEU A 223 -15.71 -5.24 3.56
C LEU A 223 -14.91 -4.35 4.50
N ASN A 224 -15.63 -3.65 5.39
CA ASN A 224 -15.13 -3.35 6.72
C ASN A 224 -14.29 -4.55 7.21
N PRO A 225 -13.21 -4.31 7.97
CA PRO A 225 -12.46 -5.43 8.56
C PRO A 225 -13.44 -6.41 9.23
N PRO A 226 -13.15 -7.73 9.25
CA PRO A 226 -14.05 -8.73 9.81
C PRO A 226 -14.65 -8.23 11.12
N ALA A 227 -15.98 -8.25 11.22
CA ALA A 227 -16.64 -7.62 12.36
C ALA A 227 -16.09 -8.23 13.67
N PRO A 228 -15.73 -7.41 14.67
CA PRO A 228 -15.31 -7.96 15.95
C PRO A 228 -16.38 -8.93 16.47
N GLY A 229 -15.95 -10.05 17.04
CA GLY A 229 -16.80 -11.15 17.48
C GLY A 229 -16.99 -12.28 16.46
N THR A 230 -16.65 -12.09 15.18
CA THR A 230 -16.73 -13.18 14.19
C THR A 230 -15.60 -14.19 14.38
N GLU A 231 -15.87 -15.47 14.14
CA GLU A 231 -14.86 -16.55 14.21
C GLU A 231 -13.74 -16.33 13.19
N ILE A 232 -12.50 -16.52 13.64
CA ILE A 232 -11.32 -16.53 12.77
C ILE A 232 -11.34 -17.85 12.01
N PRO A 233 -11.28 -17.83 10.67
CA PRO A 233 -11.21 -19.06 9.89
C PRO A 233 -10.00 -19.92 10.28
N GLU A 234 -10.17 -21.25 10.32
CA GLU A 234 -9.12 -22.18 10.78
C GLU A 234 -7.83 -22.08 9.95
N GLU A 235 -7.92 -21.66 8.68
CA GLU A 235 -6.76 -21.38 7.84
C GLU A 235 -5.83 -20.30 8.41
N TRP A 236 -6.33 -19.40 9.26
CA TRP A 236 -5.55 -18.31 9.86
C TRP A 236 -5.03 -18.63 11.26
N TYR A 237 -5.34 -19.79 11.83
CA TYR A 237 -4.86 -20.15 13.17
C TYR A 237 -3.33 -20.29 13.23
N ASP A 238 -2.67 -20.67 12.13
CA ASP A 238 -1.20 -20.67 12.12
C ASP A 238 -0.60 -19.26 12.11
N ALA A 239 -1.33 -18.28 11.58
CA ALA A 239 -0.93 -16.88 11.57
C ALA A 239 -1.02 -16.22 12.96
N LEU A 240 -1.70 -16.83 13.94
CA LEU A 240 -1.72 -16.34 15.32
C LEU A 240 -0.39 -16.64 16.03
N GLU A 241 0.21 -15.60 16.60
CA GLU A 241 1.43 -15.67 17.38
C GLU A 241 1.17 -16.21 18.78
N MET A 242 1.89 -17.29 19.12
CA MET A 242 1.84 -17.91 20.44
C MET A 242 2.78 -17.23 21.45
N ASN A 243 3.39 -16.10 21.09
CA ASN A 243 4.27 -15.38 22.00
C ASN A 243 3.44 -14.80 23.16
N ILE A 244 3.82 -15.14 24.39
CA ILE A 244 3.15 -14.68 25.63
C ILE A 244 3.57 -13.25 25.98
N LEU A 245 4.71 -12.82 25.44
CA LEU A 245 5.28 -11.49 25.69
C LEU A 245 4.76 -10.44 24.69
N ASN A 246 3.66 -10.73 23.99
CA ASN A 246 3.09 -9.81 23.02
C ASN A 246 2.47 -8.59 23.72
N ASN A 247 2.80 -7.42 23.18
CA ASN A 247 2.23 -6.14 23.60
C ASN A 247 1.24 -5.70 22.53
N PHE A 248 0.05 -5.30 22.95
CA PHE A 248 -1.02 -4.94 22.05
C PHE A 248 -1.18 -3.43 21.94
N GLU A 249 -1.51 -2.94 20.75
CA GLU A 249 -1.77 -1.52 20.52
C GLU A 249 -3.27 -1.24 20.52
N GLU A 250 -3.69 -0.07 21.01
CA GLU A 250 -5.05 0.41 20.81
C GLU A 250 -5.40 0.38 19.31
N ARG A 251 -6.61 -0.08 19.00
CA ARG A 251 -7.16 -0.33 17.66
C ARG A 251 -6.50 -1.47 16.89
N GLU A 252 -5.57 -2.19 17.50
CA GLU A 252 -5.01 -3.38 16.88
C GLU A 252 -6.08 -4.47 16.76
N TYR A 253 -6.16 -5.07 15.59
CA TYR A 253 -6.94 -6.27 15.34
C TYR A 253 -6.19 -7.50 15.85
N VAL A 254 -6.83 -8.25 16.73
CA VAL A 254 -6.24 -9.39 17.44
C VAL A 254 -7.18 -10.60 17.39
N GLY A 255 -6.66 -11.78 17.63
CA GLY A 255 -7.46 -12.96 17.95
C GLY A 255 -7.73 -13.03 19.44
N TYR A 256 -8.98 -13.18 19.83
CA TYR A 256 -9.40 -13.47 21.20
C TYR A 256 -9.82 -14.95 21.30
N HIS A 257 -9.20 -15.68 22.22
CA HIS A 257 -9.53 -17.09 22.47
C HIS A 257 -10.68 -17.20 23.47
N SER A 258 -11.83 -17.70 23.00
CA SER A 258 -13.03 -17.91 23.81
C SER A 258 -13.75 -19.18 23.37
N ASN A 259 -14.15 -20.02 24.32
CA ASN A 259 -14.89 -21.27 24.07
C ASN A 259 -14.21 -22.19 23.03
N GLU A 260 -12.90 -22.43 23.18
CA GLU A 260 -12.08 -23.28 22.29
C GLU A 260 -12.02 -22.80 20.81
N LYS A 261 -12.34 -21.53 20.56
CA LYS A 261 -12.30 -20.89 19.25
C LYS A 261 -11.58 -19.56 19.31
N TYR A 262 -10.98 -19.15 18.19
CA TYR A 262 -10.41 -17.83 18.04
C TYR A 262 -11.42 -16.93 17.32
N ILE A 263 -11.73 -15.77 17.88
CA ILE A 263 -12.61 -14.78 17.26
C ILE A 263 -11.84 -13.47 17.05
N TYR A 264 -12.23 -12.69 16.04
CA TYR A 264 -11.64 -11.37 15.83
C TYR A 264 -12.05 -10.43 16.96
N ALA A 265 -11.11 -9.64 17.46
CA ALA A 265 -11.36 -8.60 18.44
C ALA A 265 -10.52 -7.36 18.13
N VAL A 266 -10.92 -6.21 18.67
CA VAL A 266 -10.18 -4.95 18.53
C VAL A 266 -9.83 -4.43 19.92
N ILE A 267 -8.57 -4.10 20.14
CA ILE A 267 -8.15 -3.45 21.38
C ILE A 267 -8.76 -2.05 21.44
N ILE A 268 -9.51 -1.74 22.49
CA ILE A 268 -10.01 -0.38 22.72
C ILE A 268 -9.04 0.38 23.60
N GLU A 269 -8.64 -0.23 24.71
CA GLU A 269 -7.89 0.42 25.77
C GLU A 269 -7.01 -0.58 26.52
N GLU A 270 -5.80 -0.14 26.87
CA GLU A 270 -4.90 -0.85 27.79
C GLU A 270 -5.20 -0.38 29.22
N LEU A 271 -5.60 -1.31 30.10
CA LEU A 271 -5.97 -0.96 31.48
C LEU A 271 -4.71 -0.84 32.35
N PRO A 272 -4.66 0.08 33.33
CA PRO A 272 -3.52 0.19 34.24
C PRO A 272 -3.38 -1.09 35.08
N GLY A 273 -2.34 -1.89 34.79
CA GLY A 273 -2.05 -3.15 35.46
C GLY A 273 -0.94 -3.06 36.50
N ASN A 274 -0.97 -3.94 37.51
CA ASN A 274 0.15 -4.17 38.42
C ASN A 274 1.38 -4.70 37.63
N SER A 275 2.57 -4.48 38.20
CA SER A 275 3.92 -4.50 37.59
C SER A 275 4.40 -5.79 36.89
N GLY A 276 3.53 -6.75 36.58
CA GLY A 276 3.84 -8.01 35.89
C GLY A 276 3.35 -8.06 34.44
N GLN A 277 4.20 -8.55 33.53
CA GLN A 277 3.89 -8.62 32.09
C GLN A 277 2.68 -9.52 31.75
N PHE A 278 2.40 -10.54 32.59
CA PHE A 278 1.26 -11.47 32.41
C PHE A 278 -0.01 -11.05 33.16
N THR A 279 0.03 -9.96 33.93
CA THR A 279 -1.15 -9.43 34.63
C THR A 279 -1.81 -8.28 33.89
N GLN A 280 -1.27 -7.91 32.72
CA GLN A 280 -1.80 -6.85 31.87
C GLN A 280 -3.20 -7.21 31.35
N ARG A 281 -4.14 -6.27 31.48
CA ARG A 281 -5.54 -6.44 31.02
C ARG A 281 -5.86 -5.43 29.94
N TYR A 282 -6.78 -5.80 29.07
CA TYR A 282 -7.22 -4.98 27.95
C TYR A 282 -8.74 -4.95 27.88
N LYS A 283 -9.29 -3.82 27.48
CA LYS A 283 -10.68 -3.69 27.08
C LYS A 283 -10.76 -3.93 25.58
N ILE A 284 -11.55 -4.92 25.16
CA ILE A 284 -11.67 -5.31 23.76
C ILE A 284 -13.10 -5.18 23.25
N ASP A 285 -13.23 -4.78 21.98
CA ASP A 285 -14.46 -4.86 21.22
C ASP A 285 -14.58 -6.25 20.58
N ILE A 286 -15.71 -6.90 20.79
CA ILE A 286 -16.12 -8.17 20.16
C ILE A 286 -17.49 -8.06 19.48
N GLY A 287 -17.88 -6.84 19.08
CA GLY A 287 -19.14 -6.57 18.37
C GLY A 287 -20.37 -6.59 19.27
N LYS A 288 -20.19 -6.49 20.59
CA LYS A 288 -21.25 -6.34 21.58
C LYS A 288 -21.43 -4.86 21.94
N GLU A 289 -22.59 -4.50 22.50
CA GLU A 289 -22.88 -3.12 22.93
C GLU A 289 -21.85 -2.58 23.93
N GLU A 290 -21.37 -3.44 24.84
CA GLU A 290 -20.33 -3.08 25.79
C GLU A 290 -19.03 -3.87 25.54
N PRO A 291 -17.87 -3.18 25.54
CA PRO A 291 -16.58 -3.85 25.46
C PRO A 291 -16.30 -4.67 26.72
N ILE A 292 -15.56 -5.77 26.55
CA ILE A 292 -15.24 -6.71 27.64
C ILE A 292 -13.79 -6.57 28.09
N GLU A 293 -13.52 -6.88 29.36
CA GLU A 293 -12.17 -6.91 29.89
C GLU A 293 -11.58 -8.31 29.87
N VAL A 294 -10.40 -8.45 29.27
CA VAL A 294 -9.72 -9.74 29.10
C VAL A 294 -8.27 -9.69 29.54
N SER A 295 -7.71 -10.86 29.85
CA SER A 295 -6.29 -11.03 30.14
C SER A 295 -5.47 -10.97 28.84
N CYS A 296 -4.22 -10.48 28.91
CA CYS A 296 -3.29 -10.55 27.78
C CYS A 296 -3.06 -12.00 27.30
N LEU A 297 -3.25 -12.98 28.19
CA LEU A 297 -3.09 -14.40 27.89
C LEU A 297 -4.16 -14.94 26.93
N ASP A 298 -5.33 -14.30 26.88
CA ASP A 298 -6.44 -14.68 25.99
C ASP A 298 -6.33 -14.03 24.59
N LEU A 299 -5.36 -13.13 24.38
CA LEU A 299 -5.20 -12.33 23.17
C LEU A 299 -4.00 -12.76 22.32
N TYR A 300 -4.15 -12.76 20.99
CA TYR A 300 -3.15 -13.26 20.05
C TYR A 300 -2.94 -12.26 18.90
N GLN A 301 -1.70 -11.90 18.62
CA GLN A 301 -1.37 -11.05 17.46
C GLN A 301 -1.24 -11.90 16.21
N PHE A 302 -1.47 -11.32 15.03
CA PHE A 302 -1.16 -11.98 13.76
C PHE A 302 0.32 -11.73 13.38
N LYS A 303 1.03 -12.79 13.00
CA LYS A 303 2.44 -12.79 12.58
C LYS A 303 2.71 -11.67 11.58
N ARG A 304 3.63 -10.75 11.93
CA ARG A 304 4.07 -9.67 11.05
C ARG A 304 5.38 -10.07 10.36
N GLU A 305 5.45 -10.03 9.04
CA GLU A 305 6.74 -10.12 8.35
C GLU A 305 7.51 -8.83 8.62
N MET A 306 8.71 -8.95 9.22
CA MET A 306 9.70 -7.89 9.14
C MET A 306 10.23 -7.89 7.70
N THR A 307 9.75 -6.96 6.87
CA THR A 307 10.55 -6.50 5.74
C THR A 307 11.83 -5.92 6.30
N GLN A 308 12.91 -6.70 6.26
CA GLN A 308 14.25 -6.16 6.38
C GLN A 308 14.34 -5.00 5.40
N PRO A 309 14.70 -3.77 5.84
CA PRO A 309 14.91 -2.69 4.90
C PRO A 309 16.03 -3.12 3.97
N THR A 310 15.70 -3.39 2.71
CA THR A 310 16.71 -3.38 1.66
C THR A 310 17.36 -2.00 1.70
N PRO A 311 18.70 -1.90 1.77
CA PRO A 311 19.37 -0.61 1.65
C PRO A 311 19.23 -0.18 0.19
N SER A 312 18.07 0.41 -0.13
CA SER A 312 17.87 1.17 -1.35
C SER A 312 18.67 2.45 -1.20
N ALA A 313 19.55 2.69 -2.17
CA ALA A 313 20.52 3.76 -2.20
C ALA A 313 19.88 5.14 -1.96
N GLY A 314 20.45 5.90 -1.03
CA GLY A 314 20.13 7.31 -0.83
C GLY A 314 20.48 7.80 0.57
N TRP A 315 21.56 8.58 0.65
CA TRP A 315 21.99 9.42 1.77
C TRP A 315 22.73 8.70 2.92
N GLU A 316 24.05 8.67 2.74
CA GLU A 316 25.07 8.34 3.73
C GLU A 316 24.98 9.30 4.93
N LEU A 317 24.47 8.81 6.06
CA LEU A 317 24.50 9.53 7.34
C LEU A 317 25.85 9.31 7.99
N GLN A 318 26.70 10.34 7.94
CA GLN A 318 27.97 10.42 8.65
C GLN A 318 27.73 10.35 10.17
N LEU A 319 28.31 9.34 10.83
CA LEU A 319 28.27 9.18 12.28
C LEU A 319 28.92 10.39 12.97
N VAL A 320 28.17 11.07 13.84
CA VAL A 320 28.74 11.98 14.84
C VAL A 320 29.12 11.14 16.06
N GLU A 321 30.42 11.04 16.32
CA GLU A 321 30.98 10.48 17.56
C GLU A 321 30.53 11.33 18.76
N GLY A 322 29.84 10.72 19.74
CA GLY A 322 29.58 11.38 21.02
C GLY A 322 28.27 11.06 21.75
N ALA A 323 27.45 10.10 21.31
CA ALA A 323 26.26 9.69 22.06
C ALA A 323 26.41 8.25 22.59
N THR A 324 26.55 8.12 23.91
CA THR A 324 26.46 6.86 24.65
C THR A 324 25.18 6.10 24.27
N PRO A 325 25.24 4.81 23.90
CA PRO A 325 24.06 4.05 23.56
C PRO A 325 23.26 3.77 24.84
N HIS A 326 22.24 4.57 25.10
CA HIS A 326 21.18 4.16 26.00
C HIS A 326 20.45 2.98 25.36
N SER A 327 20.72 1.80 25.91
CA SER A 327 20.03 0.54 25.66
C SER A 327 18.53 0.73 25.85
N SER A 328 17.88 1.10 24.75
CA SER A 328 16.44 0.97 24.60
C SER A 328 16.24 -0.49 24.27
N GLN A 329 15.72 -1.26 25.22
CA GLN A 329 15.44 -2.69 25.07
C GLN A 329 14.51 -2.91 23.87
N GLN A 330 15.09 -3.15 22.69
CA GLN A 330 14.40 -3.80 21.59
C GLN A 330 14.11 -5.22 22.07
N THR A 331 12.87 -5.47 22.49
CA THR A 331 12.35 -6.82 22.65
C THR A 331 12.23 -7.41 21.26
N THR A 332 13.28 -8.11 20.86
CA THR A 332 13.41 -8.79 19.57
C THR A 332 12.24 -9.76 19.39
N ARG A 333 11.32 -9.40 18.49
CA ARG A 333 10.14 -10.19 18.05
C ARG A 333 10.50 -11.43 17.22
N SER A 334 11.78 -11.71 17.03
CA SER A 334 12.28 -12.87 16.28
C SER A 334 12.45 -14.10 17.18
N LEU A 335 12.38 -15.29 16.57
CA LEU A 335 12.86 -16.52 17.19
C LEU A 335 14.32 -16.33 17.64
N PRO A 336 14.73 -16.89 18.80
CA PRO A 336 16.08 -16.68 19.30
C PRO A 336 17.12 -17.23 18.34
N THR A 337 18.25 -16.55 18.29
CA THR A 337 19.33 -16.84 17.34
C THR A 337 20.15 -18.06 17.78
N SER A 338 19.98 -18.50 19.04
CA SER A 338 20.66 -19.66 19.61
C SER A 338 19.79 -20.48 20.58
N LEU A 339 20.18 -21.73 20.80
CA LEU A 339 19.52 -22.64 21.76
C LEU A 339 19.62 -22.14 23.22
N GLU A 340 20.72 -21.49 23.58
CA GLU A 340 20.92 -20.99 24.96
C GLU A 340 20.03 -19.78 25.26
N GLU A 341 19.80 -18.90 24.27
CA GLU A 341 18.81 -17.84 24.38
C GLU A 341 17.39 -18.41 24.54
N ALA A 342 17.06 -19.45 23.78
CA ALA A 342 15.77 -20.14 23.89
C ALA A 342 15.53 -20.70 25.30
N LYS A 343 16.52 -21.41 25.87
CA LYS A 343 16.43 -21.95 27.24
C LYS A 343 16.27 -20.85 28.28
N LYS A 344 17.03 -19.76 28.16
CA LYS A 344 16.94 -18.61 29.07
C LYS A 344 15.58 -17.92 29.01
N GLU A 345 15.00 -17.78 27.81
CA GLU A 345 13.64 -17.27 27.64
C GLU A 345 12.61 -18.21 28.28
N ILE A 346 12.73 -19.52 28.07
CA ILE A 346 11.87 -20.54 28.67
C ILE A 346 11.91 -20.45 30.20
N ASP A 347 13.10 -20.43 30.81
CA ASP A 347 13.24 -20.35 32.27
C ASP A 347 12.63 -19.07 32.85
N LYS A 348 12.90 -17.92 32.19
CA LYS A 348 12.33 -16.64 32.61
C LYS A 348 10.80 -16.69 32.57
N CYS A 349 10.23 -17.12 31.44
CA CYS A 349 8.79 -17.23 31.27
C CYS A 349 8.18 -18.20 32.30
N LEU A 350 8.77 -19.37 32.53
CA LEU A 350 8.25 -20.34 33.48
C LEU A 350 8.25 -19.82 34.92
N ASN A 351 9.31 -19.12 35.34
CA ASN A 351 9.38 -18.51 36.68
C ASN A 351 8.23 -17.52 36.90
N ASP A 352 8.01 -16.64 35.93
CA ASP A 352 6.96 -15.64 35.99
C ASP A 352 5.56 -16.29 35.91
N ILE A 353 5.35 -17.27 35.03
CA ILE A 353 4.09 -18.02 34.88
C ILE A 353 3.73 -18.79 36.16
N TRP A 354 4.71 -19.35 36.86
CA TRP A 354 4.45 -20.12 38.10
C TRP A 354 3.96 -19.26 39.26
N THR A 355 4.10 -17.93 39.19
CA THR A 355 3.53 -17.00 40.17
C THR A 355 2.03 -16.76 39.98
N LEU A 356 1.48 -17.11 38.80
CA LEU A 356 0.09 -16.86 38.44
C LEU A 356 -0.88 -17.82 39.15
N PRO A 357 -2.16 -17.42 39.32
CA PRO A 357 -3.25 -18.32 39.72
C PRO A 357 -3.40 -19.50 38.75
N LYS A 358 -4.02 -20.59 39.21
CA LYS A 358 -4.12 -21.86 38.46
C LYS A 358 -4.67 -21.68 37.04
N GLU A 359 -5.76 -20.95 36.88
CA GLU A 359 -6.42 -20.77 35.58
C GLU A 359 -5.55 -20.01 34.57
N GLU A 360 -4.96 -18.88 34.98
CA GLU A 360 -4.07 -18.08 34.12
C GLU A 360 -2.74 -18.81 33.87
N ARG A 361 -2.26 -19.59 34.85
CA ARG A 361 -1.08 -20.44 34.69
C ARG A 361 -1.31 -21.50 33.61
N ASP A 362 -2.44 -22.19 33.64
CA ASP A 362 -2.73 -23.26 32.68
C ASP A 362 -2.81 -22.72 31.25
N LYS A 363 -3.43 -21.55 31.06
CA LYS A 363 -3.44 -20.82 29.77
C LYS A 363 -2.03 -20.44 29.31
N ALA A 364 -1.22 -19.85 30.20
CA ALA A 364 0.13 -19.42 29.86
C ALA A 364 1.05 -20.60 29.51
N ILE A 365 0.91 -21.74 30.21
CA ILE A 365 1.66 -22.96 29.90
C ILE A 365 1.23 -23.55 28.55
N LYS A 366 -0.08 -23.61 28.25
CA LYS A 366 -0.56 -24.02 26.92
C LYS A 366 0.07 -23.14 25.82
N ARG A 367 0.07 -21.82 26.03
CA ARG A 367 0.62 -20.87 25.06
C ARG A 367 2.14 -21.00 24.89
N LEU A 368 2.88 -21.22 25.98
CA LEU A 368 4.33 -21.45 25.93
C LEU A 368 4.65 -22.75 25.19
N TYR A 369 3.86 -23.78 25.45
CA TYR A 369 3.96 -25.08 24.78
C TYR A 369 3.80 -24.94 23.26
N LEU A 370 2.73 -24.27 22.82
CA LEU A 370 2.46 -24.04 21.39
C LEU A 370 3.50 -23.11 20.75
N ARG A 371 4.08 -22.14 21.48
CA ARG A 371 5.16 -21.28 20.97
C ARG A 371 6.40 -22.08 20.56
N TRP A 372 6.78 -23.06 21.36
CA TRP A 372 8.01 -23.84 21.15
C TRP A 372 7.77 -25.14 20.39
N HIS A 373 6.52 -25.51 20.11
CA HIS A 373 6.20 -26.74 19.40
C HIS A 373 6.84 -26.77 18.00
N PRO A 374 7.48 -27.89 17.57
CA PRO A 374 8.15 -27.98 16.26
C PRO A 374 7.25 -27.64 15.06
N ASP A 375 6.00 -28.10 15.06
CA ASP A 375 5.05 -27.81 13.96
C ASP A 375 4.68 -26.33 13.81
N LYS A 376 4.86 -25.51 14.85
CA LYS A 376 4.63 -24.05 14.80
C LYS A 376 5.87 -23.29 14.32
N ASN A 377 7.02 -23.96 14.24
CA ASN A 377 8.33 -23.37 13.91
C ASN A 377 9.05 -24.16 12.80
N PRO A 378 8.44 -24.29 11.59
CA PRO A 378 8.99 -25.10 10.51
C PRO A 378 10.31 -24.54 9.94
N ASP A 379 10.58 -23.25 10.14
CA ASP A 379 11.76 -22.58 9.59
C ASP A 379 13.03 -22.84 10.43
N CYS A 380 12.89 -23.32 11.68
CA CYS A 380 14.01 -23.61 12.58
C CYS A 380 13.83 -24.93 13.37
N PRO A 381 13.70 -26.08 12.68
CA PRO A 381 13.24 -27.33 13.29
C PRO A 381 14.18 -27.87 14.37
N LEU A 382 15.51 -27.68 14.21
CA LEU A 382 16.51 -28.17 15.17
C LEU A 382 16.43 -27.43 16.51
N ILE A 383 16.42 -26.09 16.48
CA ILE A 383 16.33 -25.26 17.68
C ILE A 383 14.97 -25.48 18.36
N ALA A 384 13.88 -25.49 17.58
CA ALA A 384 12.54 -25.69 18.11
C ALA A 384 12.40 -27.04 18.83
N THR A 385 12.92 -28.13 18.24
CA THR A 385 12.84 -29.47 18.84
C THR A 385 13.60 -29.56 20.16
N GLU A 386 14.82 -29.03 20.23
CA GLU A 386 15.63 -29.08 21.45
C GLU A 386 15.09 -28.12 22.54
N ALA A 387 14.63 -26.93 22.16
CA ALA A 387 13.97 -26.00 23.07
C ALA A 387 12.66 -26.59 23.63
N PHE A 388 11.89 -27.29 22.80
CA PHE A 388 10.65 -27.95 23.20
C PHE A 388 10.88 -29.11 24.17
N LYS A 389 11.89 -29.96 23.92
CA LYS A 389 12.31 -31.00 24.88
C LYS A 389 12.71 -30.40 26.23
N TYR A 390 13.49 -29.31 26.19
CA TYR A 390 13.89 -28.60 27.40
C TYR A 390 12.69 -28.04 28.17
N LEU A 391 11.75 -27.39 27.48
CA LEU A 391 10.50 -26.89 28.05
C LEU A 391 9.70 -28.00 28.75
N MET A 392 9.51 -29.16 28.10
CA MET A 392 8.77 -30.27 28.68
C MET A 392 9.41 -30.80 29.96
N ASN A 393 10.73 -31.02 29.95
CA ASN A 393 11.48 -31.47 31.13
C ASN A 393 11.34 -30.46 32.28
N ARG A 394 11.41 -29.16 31.98
CA ARG A 394 11.31 -28.11 33.00
C ARG A 394 9.92 -28.01 33.63
N ILE A 395 8.86 -28.16 32.82
CA ILE A 395 7.48 -28.25 33.31
C ILE A 395 7.32 -29.45 34.23
N GLU A 396 7.87 -30.61 33.86
CA GLU A 396 7.82 -31.83 34.66
C GLU A 396 8.56 -31.66 35.99
N GLU A 397 9.77 -31.10 35.99
CA GLU A 397 10.55 -30.78 37.20
C GLU A 397 9.78 -29.85 38.14
N LEU A 398 9.20 -28.76 37.62
CA LEU A 398 8.45 -27.80 38.42
C LEU A 398 7.16 -28.39 38.99
N THR A 399 6.55 -29.35 38.28
CA THR A 399 5.34 -30.06 38.72
C THR A 399 5.67 -31.10 39.81
N LYS A 400 6.83 -31.77 39.72
CA LYS A 400 7.29 -32.79 40.70
C LYS A 400 8.05 -32.21 41.90
N GLY A 401 8.71 -31.07 41.74
CA GLY A 401 9.76 -30.55 42.64
C GLY A 401 9.32 -29.92 43.96
N LYS A 402 8.02 -29.69 44.21
CA LYS A 402 7.54 -29.12 45.49
C LYS A 402 7.31 -30.12 46.63
N GLY A 403 7.67 -31.39 46.45
CA GLY A 403 7.58 -32.43 47.49
C GLY A 403 8.68 -32.39 48.58
N LYS A 404 9.61 -31.42 48.58
CA LYS A 404 10.78 -31.43 49.48
C LYS A 404 11.08 -30.09 50.19
N SER A 405 10.07 -29.33 50.60
CA SER A 405 10.27 -28.32 51.66
C SER A 405 9.26 -28.55 52.79
N THR A 406 9.81 -28.77 53.97
CA THR A 406 9.14 -28.97 55.25
C THR A 406 8.09 -27.90 55.57
N GLY A 407 6.85 -28.34 55.83
CA GLY A 407 5.91 -27.73 56.76
C GLY A 407 5.20 -26.44 56.33
N PHE A 408 4.05 -26.58 55.65
CA PHE A 408 2.75 -25.99 56.04
C PHE A 408 1.68 -26.47 55.04
N HIS A 409 0.53 -26.94 55.53
CA HIS A 409 -0.55 -27.45 54.70
C HIS A 409 -1.22 -26.32 53.90
N SER A 410 -1.08 -26.36 52.58
CA SER A 410 -2.03 -25.82 51.61
C SER A 410 -1.97 -26.71 50.37
N SER A 411 -2.95 -27.60 50.22
CA SER A 411 -3.07 -28.48 49.05
C SER A 411 -3.44 -27.66 47.82
N SER A 412 -2.47 -26.99 47.19
CA SER A 412 -2.68 -26.47 45.85
C SER A 412 -2.57 -27.65 44.88
N SER A 413 -3.72 -28.18 44.46
CA SER A 413 -3.84 -29.18 43.40
C SER A 413 -3.24 -28.61 42.10
N TYR A 414 -1.96 -28.90 41.84
CA TYR A 414 -1.26 -28.54 40.61
C TYR A 414 -1.82 -29.40 39.47
N SER A 415 -2.14 -28.76 38.33
CA SER A 415 -2.62 -29.43 37.13
C SER A 415 -1.53 -30.35 36.57
N ASN A 416 -1.86 -31.61 36.30
CA ASN A 416 -0.97 -32.53 35.60
C ASN A 416 -0.99 -32.20 34.10
N PHE A 417 -0.06 -31.37 33.64
CA PHE A 417 -0.03 -30.90 32.25
C PHE A 417 0.11 -32.02 31.20
N GLN A 418 0.64 -33.17 31.63
CA GLN A 418 0.87 -34.32 30.76
C GLN A 418 -0.42 -34.87 30.14
N ASP A 419 -1.55 -34.71 30.84
CA ASP A 419 -2.87 -35.14 30.36
C ASP A 419 -3.35 -34.27 29.17
N PHE A 420 -2.83 -33.04 29.02
CA PHE A 420 -3.20 -32.11 27.96
C PHE A 420 -2.25 -32.11 26.75
N PHE A 421 -1.03 -32.65 26.89
CA PHE A 421 -0.02 -32.61 25.83
C PHE A 421 -0.49 -33.26 24.52
N HIS A 422 -1.26 -34.35 24.59
CA HIS A 422 -1.83 -34.97 23.40
C HIS A 422 -2.75 -34.00 22.64
N GLN A 423 -3.63 -33.28 23.37
CA GLN A 423 -4.54 -32.30 22.78
C GLN A 423 -3.77 -31.14 22.16
N TRP A 424 -2.74 -30.62 22.83
CA TRP A 424 -1.94 -29.50 22.32
C TRP A 424 -1.08 -29.89 21.10
N ASN A 425 -0.58 -31.12 21.05
CA ASN A 425 0.10 -31.66 19.87
C ASN A 425 -0.84 -31.80 18.67
N GLU A 426 -2.09 -32.20 18.90
CA GLU A 426 -3.11 -32.24 17.84
C GLU A 426 -3.45 -30.82 17.36
N GLU A 427 -3.57 -29.85 18.26
CA GLU A 427 -3.83 -28.45 17.92
C GLU A 427 -2.69 -27.87 17.06
N ALA A 428 -1.43 -28.08 17.44
CA ALA A 428 -0.28 -27.62 16.66
C ALA A 428 -0.23 -28.24 15.25
N ARG A 429 -0.49 -29.54 15.14
CA ARG A 429 -0.58 -30.25 13.85
C ARG A 429 -1.72 -29.72 12.99
N ARG A 430 -2.91 -29.53 13.56
CA ARG A 430 -4.08 -28.96 12.86
C ARG A 430 -3.76 -27.59 12.29
N HIS A 431 -3.14 -26.69 13.06
CA HIS A 431 -2.74 -25.36 12.58
C HIS A 431 -1.80 -25.45 11.37
N ARG A 432 -0.78 -26.31 11.45
CA ARG A 432 0.17 -26.53 10.35
C ARG A 432 -0.51 -27.10 9.10
N THR A 433 -1.30 -28.16 9.25
CA THR A 433 -2.00 -28.79 8.12
C THR A 433 -2.97 -27.82 7.45
N SER A 434 -3.64 -26.97 8.23
CA SER A 434 -4.53 -25.93 7.71
C SER A 434 -3.77 -24.92 6.84
N ARG A 435 -2.60 -24.45 7.30
CA ARG A 435 -1.68 -23.60 6.51
C ARG A 435 -1.22 -24.30 5.23
N GLU A 436 -0.79 -25.56 5.30
CA GLU A 436 -0.27 -26.31 4.14
C GLU A 436 -1.34 -26.57 3.07
N ARG A 437 -2.61 -26.70 3.47
CA ARG A 437 -3.75 -26.88 2.55
C ARG A 437 -4.29 -25.58 1.97
N PHE A 438 -3.85 -24.43 2.47
CA PHE A 438 -4.35 -23.13 2.02
C PHE A 438 -3.87 -22.83 0.58
N PRO A 439 -4.78 -22.61 -0.38
CA PRO A 439 -4.41 -22.35 -1.77
C PRO A 439 -3.76 -20.97 -1.89
N THR A 440 -2.46 -20.95 -2.11
CA THR A 440 -1.65 -19.73 -2.12
C THR A 440 -1.66 -18.99 -3.46
N GLY A 441 -2.04 -19.63 -4.57
CA GLY A 441 -2.14 -18.98 -5.89
C GLY A 441 -0.86 -18.24 -6.33
N GLY A 442 0.31 -18.73 -5.89
CA GLY A 442 1.62 -18.08 -6.12
C GLY A 442 2.02 -16.98 -5.11
N ARG A 443 1.21 -16.69 -4.07
CA ARG A 443 1.52 -15.74 -2.98
C ARG A 443 2.05 -16.46 -1.73
N SER A 444 2.91 -15.81 -0.94
CA SER A 444 3.29 -16.33 0.38
C SER A 444 2.08 -16.37 1.33
N TYR A 445 2.00 -17.38 2.20
CA TYR A 445 0.98 -17.46 3.25
C TYR A 445 1.22 -16.35 4.28
N ASN A 446 0.44 -15.28 4.18
CA ASN A 446 0.60 -14.09 5.01
C ASN A 446 -0.77 -13.44 5.28
N PHE A 447 -1.26 -13.56 6.51
CA PHE A 447 -2.56 -13.01 6.93
C PHE A 447 -2.79 -11.58 6.47
N TRP A 448 -1.76 -10.76 6.63
CA TRP A 448 -1.80 -9.35 6.30
C TRP A 448 -1.89 -9.11 4.78
N SER A 449 -1.18 -9.87 3.95
CA SER A 449 -1.29 -9.73 2.49
C SER A 449 -2.67 -10.12 1.93
N PHE A 450 -3.41 -10.97 2.64
CA PHE A 450 -4.78 -11.35 2.26
C PHE A 450 -5.86 -10.46 2.89
N ASN A 451 -5.53 -9.74 3.96
CA ASN A 451 -6.45 -8.86 4.70
C ASN A 451 -5.90 -7.42 4.73
N GLU A 452 -5.78 -6.80 3.55
CA GLU A 452 -5.27 -5.42 3.41
C GLU A 452 -6.24 -4.35 3.96
N ASN A 453 -7.51 -4.70 4.11
CA ASN A 453 -8.56 -3.87 4.69
C ASN A 453 -8.46 -3.73 6.21
N ILE A 454 -7.74 -4.63 6.89
CA ILE A 454 -7.54 -4.54 8.35
C ILE A 454 -6.50 -3.47 8.68
N PRO A 455 -6.84 -2.44 9.50
CA PRO A 455 -5.89 -1.44 9.94
C PRO A 455 -4.72 -2.05 10.72
N ARG A 456 -3.50 -1.54 10.49
CA ARG A 456 -2.29 -2.00 11.17
C ARG A 456 -1.59 -0.87 11.90
N PRO A 457 -2.01 -0.52 13.14
CA PRO A 457 -1.31 0.48 13.93
C PRO A 457 0.22 0.28 13.95
N ASN A 458 0.94 1.40 13.82
CA ASN A 458 2.38 1.49 13.99
C ASN A 458 2.70 2.65 14.93
N LYS A 459 2.64 2.39 16.24
CA LYS A 459 2.90 3.37 17.28
C LYS A 459 4.31 3.96 17.20
N GLU A 460 5.32 3.16 16.87
CA GLU A 460 6.71 3.62 16.87
C GLU A 460 7.01 4.59 15.73
N GLU A 461 6.53 4.29 14.52
CA GLU A 461 6.66 5.24 13.41
C GLU A 461 5.78 6.49 13.68
N GLY A 462 4.56 6.31 14.22
CA GLY A 462 3.74 7.43 14.69
C GLY A 462 4.46 8.34 15.67
N LYS A 463 5.14 7.79 16.68
CA LYS A 463 5.97 8.55 17.65
C LYS A 463 7.15 9.26 16.97
N ARG A 464 7.80 8.61 16.00
CA ARG A 464 8.92 9.21 15.24
C ARG A 464 8.45 10.48 14.51
N TRP A 465 7.34 10.40 13.78
CA TRP A 465 6.74 11.54 13.09
C TRP A 465 6.24 12.61 14.07
N CYS A 466 5.61 12.20 15.18
CA CYS A 466 5.14 13.13 16.20
C CYS A 466 6.29 13.89 16.87
N ARG A 467 7.44 13.23 17.10
CA ARG A 467 8.65 13.88 17.63
C ARG A 467 9.16 14.96 16.68
N GLN A 468 9.19 14.70 15.37
CA GLN A 468 9.56 15.72 14.40
C GLN A 468 8.55 16.87 14.37
N ALA A 469 7.25 16.57 14.40
CA ALA A 469 6.20 17.59 14.48
C ALA A 469 6.38 18.52 15.70
N GLN A 470 6.76 17.95 16.85
CA GLN A 470 7.06 18.71 18.06
C GLN A 470 8.32 19.59 17.91
N CYS A 471 9.37 19.07 17.29
CA CYS A 471 10.57 19.85 16.99
C CYS A 471 10.24 21.04 16.08
N ASP A 472 9.46 20.83 15.02
CA ASP A 472 9.04 21.88 14.09
C ASP A 472 8.17 22.93 14.79
N LEU A 473 7.27 22.49 15.68
CA LEU A 473 6.46 23.40 16.49
C LEU A 473 7.33 24.24 17.44
N ASN A 474 8.27 23.61 18.14
CA ASN A 474 9.20 24.31 19.03
C ASN A 474 10.10 25.28 18.25
N ALA A 475 10.45 24.96 17.00
CA ALA A 475 11.20 25.85 16.12
C ALA A 475 10.35 27.03 15.65
N ALA A 476 9.05 26.84 15.40
CA ALA A 476 8.11 27.92 15.07
C ALA A 476 7.96 28.91 16.24
N HIS A 477 7.91 28.41 17.48
CA HIS A 477 7.81 29.26 18.68
C HIS A 477 8.95 30.27 18.81
N LYS A 478 10.15 29.94 18.32
CA LYS A 478 11.31 30.83 18.36
C LYS A 478 11.21 32.01 17.39
N ASP A 479 10.37 31.90 16.36
CA ASP A 479 10.18 32.95 15.35
C ASP A 479 8.98 33.86 15.71
N ILE A 480 8.25 33.58 16.79
CA ILE A 480 7.09 34.38 17.21
C ILE A 480 7.58 35.77 17.66
N GLY A 481 6.99 36.83 17.08
CA GLY A 481 7.28 38.21 17.43
C GLY A 481 8.52 38.80 16.74
N GLY A 482 9.19 38.04 15.87
CA GLY A 482 10.24 38.54 14.98
C GLY A 482 9.73 38.95 13.59
N ASP A 483 10.63 39.48 12.76
CA ASP A 483 10.35 39.91 11.38
C ASP A 483 10.22 38.75 10.36
N SER A 484 10.15 37.50 10.82
CA SER A 484 10.19 36.27 10.00
C SER A 484 8.88 35.47 10.08
N THR A 485 7.74 36.16 9.91
CA THR A 485 6.40 35.56 10.10
C THR A 485 6.13 34.42 9.10
N GLU A 486 6.64 34.52 7.88
CA GLU A 486 6.55 33.49 6.84
C GLU A 486 7.21 32.18 7.27
N TRP A 487 8.37 32.26 7.94
CA TRP A 487 9.09 31.08 8.45
C TRP A 487 8.38 30.45 9.64
N CYS A 488 7.82 31.28 10.53
CA CYS A 488 6.97 30.80 11.61
C CYS A 488 5.79 29.99 11.06
N LEU A 489 5.06 30.54 10.07
CA LEU A 489 3.89 29.89 9.48
C LEU A 489 4.25 28.64 8.68
N PHE A 490 5.37 28.65 7.96
CA PHE A 490 5.89 27.46 7.29
C PHE A 490 6.17 26.32 8.27
N LYS A 491 6.85 26.60 9.39
CA LYS A 491 7.14 25.61 10.43
C LYS A 491 5.86 25.10 11.11
N VAL A 492 4.87 25.97 11.35
CA VAL A 492 3.54 25.55 11.84
C VAL A 492 2.86 24.61 10.84
N HIS A 493 2.84 24.95 9.55
CA HIS A 493 2.30 24.07 8.51
C HIS A 493 2.99 22.70 8.53
N GLN A 494 4.33 22.68 8.58
CA GLN A 494 5.12 21.47 8.66
C GLN A 494 4.82 20.63 9.91
N ALA A 495 4.66 21.27 11.07
CA ALA A 495 4.28 20.59 12.30
C ALA A 495 2.90 19.93 12.18
N VAL A 496 1.89 20.64 11.64
CA VAL A 496 0.54 20.11 11.44
C VAL A 496 0.54 18.93 10.46
N GLU A 497 1.23 19.06 9.33
CA GLU A 497 1.34 17.99 8.33
C GLU A 497 1.93 16.71 8.94
N LYS A 498 3.05 16.82 9.65
CA LYS A 498 3.70 15.68 10.30
C LYS A 498 2.87 15.08 11.43
N SER A 499 2.12 15.89 12.17
CA SER A 499 1.16 15.42 13.17
C SER A 499 0.01 14.60 12.56
N LEU A 500 -0.50 15.00 11.38
CA LEU A 500 -1.53 14.24 10.67
C LEU A 500 -0.98 12.92 10.10
N ILE A 501 0.25 12.93 9.60
CA ILE A 501 0.96 11.71 9.17
C ILE A 501 1.15 10.77 10.36
N ALA A 502 1.62 11.29 11.49
CA ALA A 502 1.77 10.52 12.73
C ALA A 502 0.43 9.87 13.12
N ALA A 503 -0.67 10.63 13.14
CA ALA A 503 -1.99 10.12 13.51
C ALA A 503 -2.48 9.01 12.56
N SER A 504 -2.11 9.09 11.28
CA SER A 504 -2.38 8.04 10.29
C SER A 504 -1.57 6.76 10.57
N TYR A 505 -0.27 6.88 10.87
CA TYR A 505 0.54 5.74 11.29
C TYR A 505 -0.03 5.06 12.54
N ARG A 506 -0.48 5.83 13.53
CA ARG A 506 -1.13 5.25 14.70
C ARG A 506 -2.43 4.53 14.38
N ASN A 507 -3.22 5.02 13.41
CA ASN A 507 -4.51 4.40 13.11
C ASN A 507 -4.39 3.19 12.18
N ASN A 508 -3.54 3.23 11.15
CA ASN A 508 -3.48 2.18 10.13
C ASN A 508 -2.06 1.82 9.66
N GLY A 509 -1.02 2.41 10.24
CA GLY A 509 0.39 2.10 9.98
C GLY A 509 0.92 2.58 8.64
N LYS A 510 0.15 3.38 7.91
CA LYS A 510 0.51 3.86 6.58
C LYS A 510 0.60 5.39 6.58
N GLN A 511 1.52 5.90 5.78
CA GLN A 511 1.51 7.32 5.42
C GLN A 511 0.22 7.60 4.61
N PRO A 512 -0.47 8.73 4.85
CA PRO A 512 -1.66 9.08 4.10
C PRO A 512 -1.33 9.37 2.63
N ASN A 513 -2.07 8.75 1.70
CA ASN A 513 -1.93 8.95 0.25
C ASN A 513 -2.61 10.24 -0.27
N CYS A 514 -2.97 11.17 0.62
CA CYS A 514 -3.70 12.37 0.25
C CYS A 514 -2.72 13.46 -0.21
N SER A 515 -3.04 14.13 -1.32
CA SER A 515 -2.21 15.19 -1.89
C SER A 515 -2.27 16.53 -1.14
N SER A 516 -3.22 16.69 -0.20
CA SER A 516 -3.40 17.95 0.55
C SER A 516 -3.62 17.73 2.05
N ILE A 517 -3.16 18.70 2.83
CA ILE A 517 -3.31 18.73 4.30
C ILE A 517 -4.78 18.78 4.74
N SER A 518 -5.67 19.41 3.96
CA SER A 518 -7.12 19.40 4.20
C SER A 518 -7.75 18.02 4.09
N ALA A 519 -7.37 17.27 3.04
CA ALA A 519 -7.86 15.91 2.84
C ALA A 519 -7.34 14.99 3.96
N MET A 520 -6.09 15.14 4.37
CA MET A 520 -5.53 14.43 5.53
C MET A 520 -6.29 14.77 6.81
N ALA A 521 -6.52 16.05 7.10
CA ALA A 521 -7.21 16.49 8.31
C ALA A 521 -8.65 15.97 8.38
N SER A 522 -9.37 15.98 7.25
CA SER A 522 -10.73 15.44 7.14
C SER A 522 -10.77 13.95 7.47
N LYS A 523 -9.81 13.18 6.94
CA LYS A 523 -9.67 11.75 7.22
C LYS A 523 -9.28 11.48 8.68
N VAL A 524 -8.31 12.22 9.21
CA VAL A 524 -7.84 12.03 10.60
C VAL A 524 -8.92 12.44 11.62
N SER A 525 -9.76 13.43 11.29
CA SER A 525 -10.85 13.88 12.17
C SER A 525 -11.88 12.78 12.44
N SER A 526 -12.03 11.81 11.53
CA SER A 526 -12.94 10.67 11.72
C SER A 526 -12.34 9.55 12.56
N TYR A 527 -11.04 9.59 12.89
CA TYR A 527 -10.40 8.52 13.65
C TYR A 527 -10.90 8.49 15.09
N SER A 528 -11.06 9.64 15.74
CA SER A 528 -11.51 9.73 17.13
C SER A 528 -12.37 10.98 17.34
N PRO A 529 -13.41 10.92 18.21
CA PRO A 529 -14.19 12.09 18.59
C PRO A 529 -13.33 13.27 19.10
N GLN A 530 -12.20 12.97 19.75
CA GLN A 530 -11.23 13.98 20.25
C GLN A 530 -10.58 14.79 19.11
N LEU A 531 -10.55 14.24 17.90
CA LEU A 531 -9.93 14.81 16.70
C LEU A 531 -10.92 15.53 15.79
N SER A 532 -12.22 15.53 16.12
CA SER A 532 -13.31 16.11 15.31
C SER A 532 -13.09 17.58 14.91
N GLY A 533 -12.36 18.35 15.72
CA GLY A 533 -12.04 19.75 15.45
C GLY A 533 -10.84 19.99 14.50
N LEU A 534 -10.07 18.96 14.12
CA LEU A 534 -8.85 19.14 13.31
C LEU A 534 -9.13 19.69 11.93
N SER A 535 -10.22 19.25 11.29
CA SER A 535 -10.63 19.73 9.96
C SER A 535 -10.83 21.24 9.92
N GLN A 536 -11.46 21.81 10.97
CA GLN A 536 -11.67 23.25 11.05
C GLN A 536 -10.37 23.99 11.29
N LEU A 537 -9.50 23.49 12.16
CA LEU A 537 -8.19 24.09 12.43
C LEU A 537 -7.31 24.17 11.18
N VAL A 538 -7.32 23.12 10.36
CA VAL A 538 -6.57 23.11 9.10
C VAL A 538 -7.19 24.04 8.06
N ARG A 539 -8.52 24.13 7.97
CA ARG A 539 -9.19 25.14 7.13
C ARG A 539 -8.82 26.57 7.54
N ASP A 540 -8.82 26.84 8.83
CA ASP A 540 -8.43 28.15 9.36
C ASP A 540 -6.96 28.47 9.05
N LEU A 541 -6.07 27.46 8.98
CA LEU A 541 -4.66 27.65 8.63
C LEU A 541 -4.52 28.03 7.15
N ILE A 542 -5.23 27.31 6.29
CA ILE A 542 -5.25 27.58 4.85
C ILE A 542 -5.89 28.94 4.54
N ALA A 543 -6.90 29.36 5.31
CA ALA A 543 -7.54 30.66 5.15
C ALA A 543 -6.59 31.85 5.42
N LEU A 544 -5.43 31.61 6.03
CA LEU A 544 -4.35 32.59 6.18
C LEU A 544 -3.38 32.60 4.99
N ASP A 545 -3.72 31.87 3.94
CA ASP A 545 -2.90 31.65 2.75
C ASP A 545 -1.56 30.95 3.05
N VAL A 546 -1.54 30.14 4.12
CA VAL A 546 -0.39 29.35 4.54
C VAL A 546 -0.40 28.01 3.82
N ASP A 547 0.55 27.84 2.90
CA ASP A 547 0.87 26.57 2.28
C ASP A 547 2.38 26.41 2.10
N ALA A 548 2.83 25.19 1.77
CA ALA A 548 4.25 24.88 1.63
C ALA A 548 4.99 25.70 0.56
N LYS A 549 4.30 26.35 -0.38
CA LYS A 549 4.92 27.12 -1.47
C LYS A 549 4.80 28.63 -1.24
N LYS A 550 3.63 29.12 -0.85
CA LYS A 550 3.36 30.55 -0.63
C LYS A 550 4.20 31.17 0.48
N THR A 551 4.53 30.42 1.53
CA THR A 551 5.41 30.94 2.58
C THR A 551 6.88 31.05 2.15
N GLN A 552 7.28 30.50 1.00
CA GLN A 552 8.68 30.38 0.59
C GLN A 552 9.01 31.12 -0.72
N TYR A 553 8.12 31.12 -1.71
CA TYR A 553 8.45 31.52 -3.07
C TYR A 553 7.73 32.81 -3.50
N PRO A 554 8.46 33.85 -3.96
CA PRO A 554 7.86 35.10 -4.47
C PRO A 554 6.93 34.92 -5.68
N THR A 555 7.10 33.86 -6.47
CA THR A 555 6.29 33.58 -7.67
C THR A 555 4.80 33.37 -7.36
N TYR A 556 4.45 33.08 -6.11
CA TYR A 556 3.07 32.92 -5.67
C TYR A 556 2.46 34.20 -5.07
N HIS A 557 3.18 35.32 -5.16
CA HIS A 557 2.75 36.64 -4.72
C HIS A 557 2.74 37.61 -5.90
N SER A 558 1.92 38.66 -5.82
CA SER A 558 1.91 39.70 -6.85
C SER A 558 3.22 40.49 -6.80
N PHE A 559 3.87 40.69 -7.95
CA PHE A 559 5.06 41.55 -8.04
C PHE A 559 4.74 42.96 -7.50
N PRO A 560 5.60 43.59 -6.66
CA PRO A 560 6.97 43.21 -6.28
C PRO A 560 7.07 42.46 -4.93
N ASN A 561 5.97 41.89 -4.45
CA ASN A 561 5.88 41.33 -3.10
C ASN A 561 6.71 40.05 -2.93
N ILE A 562 7.25 39.88 -1.72
CA ILE A 562 7.94 38.67 -1.26
C ILE A 562 7.23 38.11 -0.01
N PRO A 563 7.36 36.81 0.30
CA PRO A 563 6.67 36.18 1.43
C PRO A 563 6.82 36.93 2.76
N ASN A 564 8.02 37.45 3.06
CA ASN A 564 8.34 38.18 4.29
C ASN A 564 7.42 39.37 4.57
N GLY A 565 6.81 39.99 3.55
CA GLY A 565 5.91 41.14 3.72
C GLY A 565 4.41 40.82 3.67
N GLN A 566 4.01 39.55 3.49
CA GLN A 566 2.61 39.21 3.17
C GLN A 566 1.81 38.65 4.35
N PHE A 567 2.47 38.18 5.39
CA PHE A 567 1.80 37.54 6.52
C PHE A 567 1.76 38.44 7.75
N ARG A 568 0.60 38.50 8.43
CA ARG A 568 0.41 39.35 9.62
C ARG A 568 0.96 38.66 10.88
N SER A 569 1.60 39.42 11.77
CA SER A 569 2.26 38.93 12.99
C SER A 569 1.31 38.35 14.09
N HIS A 570 0.01 38.71 14.07
CA HIS A 570 -0.96 38.35 15.13
C HIS A 570 -1.57 36.93 15.08
N VAL A 571 -0.97 35.99 14.35
CA VAL A 571 -1.61 34.73 13.95
C VAL A 571 -1.17 33.42 14.67
N PRO A 572 -0.03 33.30 15.41
CA PRO A 572 0.47 31.97 15.82
C PRO A 572 -0.36 31.19 16.85
N LEU A 573 -0.97 31.85 17.85
CA LEU A 573 -1.37 31.20 19.11
C LEU A 573 -2.51 30.17 18.98
N LYS A 574 -3.46 30.35 18.05
CA LYS A 574 -4.63 29.44 17.93
C LYS A 574 -4.34 28.14 17.17
N TYR A 575 -3.26 28.07 16.39
CA TYR A 575 -2.91 26.89 15.58
C TYR A 575 -2.04 25.88 16.32
N LEU A 576 -1.40 26.32 17.41
CA LEU A 576 -0.66 25.48 18.36
C LEU A 576 -1.54 24.34 18.92
N LEU A 577 -2.84 24.60 19.10
CA LEU A 577 -3.84 23.64 19.57
C LEU A 577 -3.96 22.39 18.67
N THR A 578 -3.58 22.47 17.40
CA THR A 578 -3.69 21.33 16.45
C THR A 578 -2.60 20.29 16.71
N VAL A 579 -1.37 20.76 16.94
CA VAL A 579 -0.22 19.91 17.25
C VAL A 579 -0.34 19.40 18.69
N GLU A 580 -0.84 20.23 19.61
CA GLU A 580 -1.15 19.80 21.00
C GLU A 580 -2.28 18.76 21.05
N LYS A 581 -3.35 18.89 20.25
CA LYS A 581 -4.41 17.86 20.17
C LYS A 581 -3.89 16.55 19.58
N SER A 582 -3.02 16.63 18.57
CA SER A 582 -2.32 15.44 18.05
C SER A 582 -1.41 14.84 19.11
N ASN A 583 -0.65 15.66 19.85
CA ASN A 583 0.22 15.20 20.92
C ASN A 583 -0.58 14.54 22.05
N ASN A 584 -1.68 15.16 22.50
CA ASN A 584 -2.59 14.60 23.49
C ASN A 584 -3.23 13.29 23.04
N TYR A 585 -3.52 13.15 21.75
CA TYR A 585 -3.88 11.86 21.19
C TYR A 585 -2.76 10.86 21.52
N PHE A 586 -1.50 11.13 21.18
CA PHE A 586 -0.35 10.24 21.49
C PHE A 586 -0.02 10.05 22.97
N THR A 587 -0.33 11.01 23.84
CA THR A 587 0.11 11.05 25.25
C THR A 587 -0.99 10.74 26.26
N GLN A 588 -2.12 10.15 25.87
CA GLN A 588 -3.03 9.52 26.85
C GLN A 588 -2.40 8.26 27.47
N GLN A 589 -1.40 8.51 28.31
CA GLN A 589 -1.00 7.78 29.49
C GLN A 589 -0.49 8.88 30.45
N LYS A 590 -1.24 9.11 31.54
CA LYS A 590 -0.95 10.05 32.66
C LYS A 590 -1.51 11.49 32.56
N SER A 591 -2.83 11.67 32.66
CA SER A 591 -3.36 12.87 33.35
C SER A 591 -4.81 12.70 33.81
N THR A 592 -5.05 11.81 34.77
CA THR A 592 -6.15 11.96 35.72
C THR A 592 -5.61 11.49 37.06
N ASP A 593 -4.92 12.40 37.73
CA ASP A 593 -4.93 12.53 39.20
C ASP A 593 -3.96 13.64 39.61
N THR A 594 -4.51 14.84 39.78
CA THR A 594 -4.00 15.86 40.71
C THR A 594 -5.15 16.81 41.01
N SER A 595 -6.11 16.30 41.77
CA SER A 595 -6.98 17.11 42.62
C SER A 595 -7.18 16.37 43.94
N LEU A 596 -6.20 16.53 44.82
CA LEU A 596 -6.35 16.72 46.27
C LEU A 596 -5.05 17.31 46.82
#